data_AF-A0A1B7LI41-F1
#
_entry.id   AF-A0A1B7LI41-F1
#
_cell.length_a   1.000
_cell.length_b   1.000
_cell.length_c   1.000
_cell.angle_alpha   90.00
_cell.angle_beta   90.00
_cell.angle_gamma   90.00
#
_symmetry.space_group_name_H-M   'P 1'
#
loop_
_entity.id
_entity.type
_entity.pdbx_description
1 polymer ?
#
loop_
_entity_poly.entity_id
_entity_poly.type
_entity_poly.pdbx_seq_one_letter_code
_entity_poly.pdbx_strand_id
1 'polypeptide(L)'
;MIPRYSKSVVLNMLVPGLGHFYMGHYATGLMLAAIYISLIIFTAELNLTLHHRYLLIFPGIFWLICFYDSYAQNNKNSFHAVLHVYYQDKLAPIKLSNYVKRFIPVKRDLKIYCIGTKNLPGDNFGPLVGTMLERKGHKNIYGTIAEPVDALKLPYVLGNCAIDDYIIIIDINIERSAKFDSMISIIPEGIHPGAAFGKTLPRVGNLSILFTIAQPNIFYKYPRTFISQVCSQKIYDAAGIVAQALDRVIAGKGESQIDAGA
;
A
#
# COMPACT_ATOMS: atom_id res chain seq x y z
N MET A 1 -19.23 -6.48 4.28
CA MET A 1 -18.80 -5.07 4.40
C MET A 1 -18.66 -4.53 2.99
N ILE A 2 -19.58 -3.68 2.51
CA ILE A 2 -19.47 -3.08 1.17
C ILE A 2 -18.23 -2.16 1.21
N PRO A 3 -17.29 -2.26 0.25
CA PRO A 3 -16.07 -1.47 0.28
C PRO A 3 -16.42 0.02 0.36
N ARG A 4 -15.74 0.76 1.25
CA ARG A 4 -15.91 2.23 1.48
C ARG A 4 -16.01 3.01 0.16
N TYR A 5 -15.27 2.57 -0.84
CA TYR A 5 -15.17 3.08 -2.20
C TYR A 5 -16.43 2.97 -3.05
N SER A 6 -17.30 1.99 -2.82
CA SER A 6 -18.59 1.92 -3.52
C SER A 6 -19.53 3.04 -3.05
N LYS A 7 -19.41 3.47 -1.78
CA LYS A 7 -20.28 4.51 -1.21
C LYS A 7 -19.96 5.92 -1.72
N SER A 8 -18.69 6.25 -2.00
CA SER A 8 -18.31 7.56 -2.54
C SER A 8 -18.85 7.78 -3.96
N VAL A 9 -18.83 6.74 -4.81
CA VAL A 9 -19.40 6.79 -6.16
C VAL A 9 -20.92 6.94 -6.11
N VAL A 10 -21.60 6.16 -5.25
CA VAL A 10 -23.05 6.26 -5.05
C VAL A 10 -23.44 7.64 -4.50
N LEU A 11 -22.63 8.24 -3.63
CA LEU A 11 -22.93 9.56 -3.07
C LEU A 11 -22.73 10.69 -4.10
N ASN A 12 -21.74 10.56 -4.99
CA ASN A 12 -21.55 11.49 -6.12
C ASN A 12 -22.62 11.32 -7.22
N MET A 13 -23.32 10.17 -7.30
CA MET A 13 -24.51 10.06 -8.15
C MET A 13 -25.67 10.94 -7.64
N LEU A 14 -25.71 11.26 -6.35
CA LEU A 14 -26.77 12.07 -5.76
C LEU A 14 -26.48 13.57 -5.93
N VAL A 15 -25.27 14.02 -5.56
CA VAL A 15 -24.86 15.43 -5.66
C VAL A 15 -23.37 15.50 -6.02
N PRO A 16 -22.98 16.22 -7.09
CA PRO A 16 -21.59 16.48 -7.42
C PRO A 16 -20.81 17.09 -6.24
N GLY A 17 -19.69 16.45 -5.90
CA GLY A 17 -18.79 16.90 -4.83
C GLY A 17 -18.91 16.09 -3.54
N LEU A 18 -20.06 15.44 -3.24
CA LEU A 18 -20.22 14.67 -2.01
C LEU A 18 -19.30 13.45 -1.90
N GLY A 19 -18.98 12.79 -3.01
CA GLY A 19 -18.03 11.67 -2.99
C GLY A 19 -16.61 12.09 -2.64
N HIS A 20 -16.23 13.34 -2.92
CA HIS A 20 -14.93 13.92 -2.51
C HIS A 20 -14.85 14.15 -1.00
N PHE A 21 -15.95 14.55 -0.36
CA PHE A 21 -16.05 14.59 1.11
C PHE A 21 -15.83 13.20 1.73
N TYR A 22 -16.39 12.15 1.11
CA TYR A 22 -16.24 10.79 1.60
C TYR A 22 -14.79 10.25 1.45
N MET A 23 -14.04 10.78 0.49
CA MET A 23 -12.62 10.46 0.28
C MET A 23 -11.67 11.30 1.16
N GLY A 24 -12.19 12.27 1.92
CA GLY A 24 -11.39 13.17 2.77
C GLY A 24 -10.84 14.41 2.04
N HIS A 25 -11.20 14.61 0.77
CA HIS A 25 -10.83 15.80 -0.01
C HIS A 25 -11.88 16.91 0.17
N TYR A 26 -11.95 17.47 1.38
CA TYR A 26 -12.98 18.45 1.76
C TYR A 26 -12.99 19.71 0.89
N ALA A 27 -11.81 20.26 0.56
CA ALA A 27 -11.68 21.48 -0.24
C ALA A 27 -12.21 21.27 -1.68
N THR A 28 -11.80 20.18 -2.33
CA THR A 28 -12.26 19.82 -3.67
C THR A 28 -13.76 19.53 -3.69
N GLY A 29 -14.27 18.82 -2.69
CA GLY A 29 -15.70 18.54 -2.56
C GLY A 29 -16.54 19.81 -2.42
N LEU A 30 -16.12 20.76 -1.57
CA LEU A 30 -16.81 22.03 -1.37
C LEU A 30 -16.82 22.88 -2.65
N MET A 31 -15.68 22.97 -3.34
CA MET A 31 -15.55 23.74 -4.58
C MET A 31 -16.48 23.20 -5.68
N LEU A 32 -16.49 21.89 -5.90
CA LEU A 32 -17.34 21.26 -6.91
C LEU A 32 -18.83 21.42 -6.61
N ALA A 33 -19.23 21.31 -5.34
CA ALA A 33 -20.61 21.53 -4.92
C ALA A 33 -21.05 23.00 -5.14
N ALA A 34 -20.19 23.97 -4.79
CA ALA A 34 -20.47 25.39 -5.00
C ALA A 34 -20.60 25.75 -6.49
N ILE A 35 -19.72 25.22 -7.34
CA ILE A 35 -19.79 25.40 -8.80
C ILE A 35 -21.10 24.81 -9.34
N TYR A 36 -21.47 23.61 -8.91
CA TYR A 36 -22.69 22.95 -9.38
C TYR A 36 -23.97 23.73 -9.00
N ILE A 37 -24.06 24.20 -7.76
CA ILE A 37 -25.19 25.03 -7.29
C ILE A 37 -25.25 26.34 -8.08
N SER A 38 -24.12 27.00 -8.28
CA SER A 38 -24.04 28.25 -9.06
C SER A 38 -24.50 28.03 -10.50
N LEU A 39 -24.11 26.91 -11.12
CA LEU A 39 -24.52 26.54 -12.46
C LEU A 39 -26.04 26.29 -12.55
N ILE A 40 -26.63 25.62 -11.56
CA ILE A 40 -28.09 25.41 -11.48
C ILE A 40 -28.82 26.74 -11.43
N ILE A 41 -28.42 27.64 -10.51
CA ILE A 41 -29.05 28.96 -10.34
C ILE A 41 -28.95 29.76 -11.64
N PHE A 42 -27.77 29.81 -12.25
CA PHE A 42 -27.54 30.50 -13.52
C PHE A 42 -28.41 29.93 -14.65
N THR A 43 -28.50 28.59 -14.75
CA THR A 43 -29.37 27.98 -15.77
C THR A 43 -30.86 28.24 -15.52
N ALA A 44 -31.29 28.37 -14.26
CA ALA A 44 -32.65 28.72 -13.90
C ALA A 44 -32.99 30.17 -14.30
N GLU A 45 -32.09 31.13 -14.02
CA GLU A 45 -32.24 32.53 -14.42
C GLU A 45 -32.29 32.69 -15.95
N LEU A 46 -31.42 31.97 -16.67
CA LEU A 46 -31.43 31.97 -18.14
C LEU A 46 -32.71 31.38 -18.71
N ASN A 47 -33.26 30.31 -18.13
CA ASN A 47 -34.49 29.67 -18.61
C ASN A 47 -35.72 30.57 -18.41
N LEU A 48 -35.76 31.36 -17.33
CA LEU A 48 -36.79 32.38 -17.11
C LEU A 48 -36.72 33.52 -18.15
N THR A 49 -35.52 33.87 -18.59
CA THR A 49 -35.30 35.01 -19.50
C THR A 49 -35.48 34.64 -20.98
N LEU A 50 -35.06 33.43 -21.37
CA LEU A 50 -34.96 33.02 -22.79
C LEU A 50 -36.05 32.04 -23.25
N HIS A 51 -36.93 31.57 -22.36
CA HIS A 51 -37.99 30.58 -22.63
C HIS A 51 -37.55 29.27 -23.33
N HIS A 52 -36.25 29.01 -23.45
CA HIS A 52 -35.70 27.83 -24.12
C HIS A 52 -35.59 26.63 -23.16
N ARG A 53 -36.37 25.58 -23.46
CA ARG A 53 -36.53 24.37 -22.64
C ARG A 53 -35.28 23.46 -22.49
N TYR A 54 -34.16 23.77 -23.15
CA TYR A 54 -33.00 22.86 -23.27
C TYR A 54 -31.80 23.20 -22.36
N LEU A 55 -31.97 24.10 -21.39
CA LEU A 55 -30.85 24.68 -20.62
C LEU A 55 -30.27 23.77 -19.52
N LEU A 56 -30.89 22.62 -19.22
CA LEU A 56 -30.41 21.67 -18.22
C LEU A 56 -29.24 20.77 -18.70
N ILE A 57 -28.85 20.88 -19.97
CA ILE A 57 -27.76 20.08 -20.55
C ILE A 57 -26.42 20.43 -19.89
N PHE A 58 -26.16 21.71 -19.58
CA PHE A 58 -24.88 22.14 -18.98
C PHE A 58 -24.65 21.57 -17.57
N PRO A 59 -25.63 21.64 -16.63
CA PRO A 59 -25.53 20.92 -15.35
C PRO A 59 -25.37 19.41 -15.50
N GLY A 60 -26.05 18.80 -16.47
CA GLY A 60 -25.93 17.36 -16.75
C GLY A 60 -24.53 16.94 -17.22
N ILE A 61 -23.92 17.72 -18.12
CA ILE A 61 -22.55 17.47 -18.60
C ILE A 61 -21.54 17.65 -17.45
N PHE A 62 -21.68 18.72 -16.66
CA PHE A 62 -20.80 18.92 -15.50
C PHE A 62 -20.93 17.79 -14.48
N TRP A 63 -22.16 17.33 -14.22
CA TRP A 63 -22.42 16.16 -13.37
C TRP A 63 -21.70 14.90 -13.89
N LEU A 64 -21.74 14.63 -15.19
CA LEU A 64 -21.04 13.49 -15.80
C LEU A 64 -19.51 13.59 -15.67
N ILE A 65 -18.94 14.79 -15.80
CA ILE A 65 -17.49 15.02 -15.60
C ILE A 65 -17.10 14.76 -14.15
N CYS A 66 -17.84 15.29 -13.18
CA CYS A 66 -17.60 15.04 -11.76
C CYS A 66 -17.77 13.56 -11.40
N PHE A 67 -18.74 12.88 -12.02
CA PHE A 67 -18.94 11.44 -11.85
C PHE A 67 -17.75 10.63 -12.38
N TYR A 68 -17.28 10.94 -13.60
CA TYR A 68 -16.11 10.29 -14.18
C TYR A 68 -14.86 10.52 -13.34
N ASP A 69 -14.60 11.75 -12.89
CA ASP A 69 -13.47 12.08 -12.02
C ASP A 69 -13.51 11.25 -10.72
N SER A 70 -14.67 11.21 -10.05
CA SER A 70 -14.86 10.39 -8.86
C SER A 70 -14.67 8.89 -9.12
N TYR A 71 -15.16 8.39 -10.25
CA TYR A 71 -15.00 6.99 -10.64
C TYR A 71 -13.54 6.66 -10.92
N ALA A 72 -12.84 7.51 -11.67
CA ALA A 72 -11.43 7.36 -12.01
C ALA A 72 -10.53 7.39 -10.76
N GLN A 73 -10.79 8.30 -9.82
CA GLN A 73 -10.08 8.36 -8.53
C GLN A 73 -10.36 7.12 -7.68
N ASN A 74 -11.59 6.63 -7.67
CA ASN A 74 -11.95 5.43 -6.94
C ASN A 74 -11.24 4.17 -7.48
N ASN A 75 -11.10 4.08 -8.80
CA ASN A 75 -10.39 2.99 -9.44
C ASN A 75 -8.89 3.07 -9.12
N LYS A 76 -8.28 4.26 -9.21
CA LYS A 76 -6.88 4.48 -8.77
C LYS A 76 -6.67 4.10 -7.30
N ASN A 77 -7.55 4.53 -6.40
CA ASN A 77 -7.45 4.21 -4.97
C ASN A 77 -7.68 2.71 -4.68
N SER A 78 -8.47 2.02 -5.51
CA SER A 78 -8.66 0.57 -5.40
C SER A 78 -7.40 -0.21 -5.79
N PHE A 79 -6.62 0.30 -6.76
CA PHE A 79 -5.30 -0.25 -7.08
C PHE A 79 -4.27 0.03 -5.97
N HIS A 80 -4.37 1.15 -5.25
CA HIS A 80 -3.47 1.48 -4.15
C HIS A 80 -3.99 1.07 -2.74
N ALA A 81 -5.05 0.26 -2.67
CA ALA A 81 -5.66 -0.11 -1.39
C ALA A 81 -4.80 -1.12 -0.62
N VAL A 82 -4.31 -0.75 0.56
CA VAL A 82 -3.51 -1.63 1.44
C VAL A 82 -4.22 -2.96 1.69
N LEU A 83 -3.53 -4.08 1.44
CA LEU A 83 -4.02 -5.40 1.80
C LEU A 83 -3.57 -5.74 3.22
N HIS A 84 -4.50 -6.17 4.08
CA HIS A 84 -4.19 -6.73 5.40
C HIS A 84 -4.60 -8.20 5.44
N VAL A 85 -3.69 -9.06 5.91
CA VAL A 85 -3.92 -10.50 6.05
C VAL A 85 -3.43 -10.95 7.42
N TYR A 86 -4.26 -11.68 8.17
CA TYR A 86 -3.82 -12.31 9.42
C TYR A 86 -2.74 -13.35 9.14
N TYR A 87 -1.65 -13.32 9.89
CA TYR A 87 -0.54 -14.26 9.66
C TYR A 87 -0.93 -15.71 10.00
N GLN A 88 -1.95 -15.93 10.84
CA GLN A 88 -2.45 -17.28 11.13
C GLN A 88 -3.37 -17.85 10.04
N ASP A 89 -3.74 -17.05 9.02
CA ASP A 89 -4.57 -17.53 7.92
C ASP A 89 -3.78 -18.52 7.06
N LYS A 90 -4.28 -19.75 6.93
CA LYS A 90 -3.68 -20.81 6.11
C LYS A 90 -3.53 -20.41 4.64
N LEU A 91 -4.40 -19.53 4.15
CA LEU A 91 -4.37 -19.03 2.77
C LEU A 91 -3.54 -17.75 2.62
N ALA A 92 -2.91 -17.24 3.69
CA ALA A 92 -2.13 -16.00 3.64
C ALA A 92 -1.06 -15.99 2.53
N PRO A 93 -0.25 -17.06 2.34
CA PRO A 93 0.74 -17.07 1.26
C PRO A 93 0.13 -16.87 -0.14
N ILE A 94 -1.06 -17.44 -0.38
CA ILE A 94 -1.75 -17.33 -1.68
C ILE A 94 -2.32 -15.92 -1.85
N LYS A 95 -3.04 -15.41 -0.83
CA LYS A 95 -3.62 -14.06 -0.85
C LYS A 95 -2.57 -12.99 -1.08
N LEU A 96 -1.44 -13.07 -0.36
CA LEU A 96 -0.31 -12.17 -0.52
C LEU A 96 0.27 -12.27 -1.93
N SER A 97 0.58 -13.48 -2.42
CA SER A 97 1.18 -13.66 -3.75
C SER A 97 0.31 -13.09 -4.87
N ASN A 98 -1.01 -13.34 -4.84
CA ASN A 98 -1.95 -12.83 -5.84
C ASN A 98 -2.06 -11.30 -5.84
N TYR A 99 -1.89 -10.68 -4.67
CA TYR A 99 -1.93 -9.23 -4.54
C TYR A 99 -0.60 -8.61 -5.00
N VAL A 100 0.56 -9.14 -4.55
CA VAL A 100 1.89 -8.68 -4.98
C VAL A 100 2.03 -8.74 -6.51
N LYS A 101 1.58 -9.83 -7.14
CA LYS A 101 1.65 -10.02 -8.61
C LYS A 101 1.05 -8.86 -9.40
N ARG A 102 0.07 -8.14 -8.87
CA ARG A 102 -0.58 -7.00 -9.55
C ARG A 102 0.34 -5.79 -9.72
N PHE A 103 1.38 -5.70 -8.90
CA PHE A 103 2.29 -4.56 -8.86
C PHE A 103 3.66 -4.85 -9.47
N ILE A 104 4.02 -6.12 -9.66
CA ILE A 104 5.34 -6.48 -10.17
C ILE A 104 5.41 -6.16 -11.67
N PRO A 105 6.36 -5.30 -12.08
CA PRO A 105 6.55 -4.99 -13.49
C PRO A 105 7.26 -6.14 -14.23
N VAL A 106 6.89 -6.32 -15.51
CA VAL A 106 7.48 -7.34 -16.39
C VAL A 106 8.91 -6.95 -16.82
N LYS A 107 9.13 -5.66 -17.12
CA LYS A 107 10.37 -5.15 -17.75
C LYS A 107 11.42 -4.55 -16.81
N ARG A 108 11.08 -4.30 -15.54
CA ARG A 108 12.00 -3.71 -14.56
C ARG A 108 12.64 -4.79 -13.71
N ASP A 109 13.89 -4.60 -13.32
CA ASP A 109 14.57 -5.48 -12.39
C ASP A 109 13.95 -5.37 -10.99
N LEU A 110 13.72 -6.52 -10.37
CA LEU A 110 13.13 -6.61 -9.05
C LEU A 110 14.25 -6.68 -8.00
N LYS A 111 14.26 -5.75 -7.05
CA LYS A 111 15.15 -5.75 -5.89
C LYS A 111 14.35 -5.81 -4.61
N ILE A 112 14.75 -6.69 -3.70
CA ILE A 112 14.04 -6.91 -2.43
C ILE A 112 14.97 -6.52 -1.28
N TYR A 113 14.56 -5.53 -0.51
CA TYR A 113 15.30 -5.02 0.64
C TYR A 113 14.60 -5.43 1.92
N CYS A 114 15.25 -6.32 2.64
CA CYS A 114 14.84 -6.94 3.88
C CYS A 114 15.46 -6.18 5.06
N ILE A 115 14.70 -5.24 5.59
CA ILE A 115 15.14 -4.32 6.64
C ILE A 115 15.01 -5.01 8.00
N GLY A 116 16.04 -4.85 8.82
CA GLY A 116 16.05 -5.31 10.20
C GLY A 116 17.48 -5.50 10.72
N THR A 117 17.58 -5.93 11.97
CA THR A 117 18.88 -6.17 12.61
C THR A 117 18.93 -7.50 13.33
N LYS A 118 20.12 -8.10 13.37
CA LYS A 118 20.38 -9.31 14.17
C LYS A 118 20.56 -9.02 15.66
N ASN A 119 20.80 -7.76 16.02
CA ASN A 119 21.15 -7.34 17.38
C ASN A 119 19.93 -7.08 18.28
N LEU A 120 18.72 -7.12 17.72
CA LEU A 120 17.47 -6.91 18.42
C LEU A 120 16.53 -8.07 18.08
N PRO A 121 16.24 -8.97 19.05
CA PRO A 121 15.24 -10.01 18.86
C PRO A 121 13.90 -9.41 18.41
N GLY A 122 13.19 -10.09 17.53
CA GLY A 122 11.95 -9.58 16.93
C GLY A 122 12.16 -8.68 15.71
N ASP A 123 13.26 -7.92 15.65
CA ASP A 123 13.61 -7.03 14.51
C ASP A 123 14.38 -7.76 13.39
N ASN A 124 14.42 -9.09 13.45
CA ASN A 124 15.06 -9.95 12.46
C ASN A 124 14.08 -10.50 11.42
N PHE A 125 12.82 -10.04 11.41
CA PHE A 125 11.79 -10.46 10.45
C PHE A 125 12.23 -10.28 8.99
N GLY A 126 12.64 -9.07 8.59
CA GLY A 126 13.13 -8.82 7.24
C GLY A 126 14.32 -9.72 6.88
N PRO A 127 15.42 -9.70 7.66
CA PRO A 127 16.56 -10.59 7.47
C PRO A 127 16.21 -12.08 7.36
N LEU A 128 15.21 -12.57 8.12
CA LEU A 128 14.70 -13.95 8.00
C LEU A 128 14.07 -14.21 6.64
N VAL A 129 13.20 -13.30 6.17
CA VAL A 129 12.61 -13.40 4.82
C VAL A 129 13.69 -13.41 3.76
N GLY A 130 14.67 -12.50 3.85
CA GLY A 130 15.78 -12.42 2.90
C GLY A 130 16.61 -13.71 2.86
N THR A 131 16.95 -14.25 4.03
CA THR A 131 17.68 -15.53 4.14
C THR A 131 16.89 -16.69 3.51
N MET A 132 15.56 -16.73 3.71
CA MET A 132 14.71 -17.78 3.12
C MET A 132 14.62 -17.66 1.60
N LEU A 133 14.57 -16.45 1.05
CA LEU A 133 14.56 -16.21 -0.40
C LEU A 133 15.91 -16.54 -1.03
N GLU A 134 17.02 -16.11 -0.42
CA GLU A 134 18.38 -16.41 -0.88
C GLU A 134 18.65 -17.91 -0.92
N ARG A 135 18.23 -18.65 0.12
CA ARG A 135 18.35 -20.13 0.16
C ARG A 135 17.57 -20.85 -0.95
N LYS A 136 16.53 -20.21 -1.48
CA LYS A 136 15.79 -20.71 -2.65
C LYS A 136 16.45 -20.37 -3.99
N GLY A 137 17.58 -19.67 -3.97
CA GLY A 137 18.34 -19.27 -5.15
C GLY A 137 17.91 -17.95 -5.77
N HIS A 138 17.03 -17.18 -5.11
CA HIS A 138 16.63 -15.86 -5.60
C HIS A 138 17.78 -14.86 -5.50
N LYS A 139 17.99 -14.09 -6.57
CA LYS A 139 18.99 -13.01 -6.63
C LYS A 139 18.36 -11.67 -6.25
N ASN A 140 19.18 -10.62 -6.15
CA ASN A 140 18.74 -9.26 -5.84
C ASN A 140 18.00 -9.13 -4.50
N ILE A 141 18.37 -9.99 -3.53
CA ILE A 141 17.91 -9.94 -2.16
C ILE A 141 18.98 -9.23 -1.34
N TYR A 142 18.59 -8.17 -0.63
CA TYR A 142 19.47 -7.36 0.21
C TYR A 142 18.95 -7.39 1.63
N GLY A 143 19.79 -7.77 2.60
CA GLY A 143 19.36 -7.98 3.97
C GLY A 143 19.07 -9.45 4.25
N THR A 144 20.05 -10.14 4.80
CA THR A 144 19.91 -11.52 5.29
C THR A 144 20.31 -11.57 6.76
N ILE A 145 20.16 -12.72 7.41
CA ILE A 145 20.63 -12.90 8.78
C ILE A 145 22.16 -12.80 8.85
N ALA A 146 22.86 -13.27 7.80
CA ALA A 146 24.31 -13.15 7.69
C ALA A 146 24.72 -11.68 7.46
N GLU A 147 24.02 -11.00 6.55
CA GLU A 147 24.30 -9.62 6.15
C GLU A 147 23.06 -8.72 6.34
N PRO A 148 22.74 -8.32 7.60
CA PRO A 148 21.54 -7.54 7.88
C PRO A 148 21.67 -6.09 7.40
N VAL A 149 20.57 -5.55 6.88
CA VAL A 149 20.43 -4.16 6.45
C VAL A 149 19.50 -3.44 7.42
N ASP A 150 20.06 -2.63 8.30
CA ASP A 150 19.28 -1.74 9.16
C ASP A 150 19.05 -0.38 8.48
N ALA A 151 18.23 0.47 9.10
CA ALA A 151 17.92 1.81 8.59
C ALA A 151 19.17 2.72 8.45
N LEU A 152 20.29 2.42 9.13
CA LEU A 152 21.53 3.20 8.99
C LEU A 152 22.32 2.78 7.76
N LYS A 153 22.33 1.49 7.44
CA LYS A 153 23.02 0.95 6.26
C LYS A 153 22.22 1.14 4.98
N LEU A 154 20.90 1.17 5.09
CA LEU A 154 20.00 1.19 3.94
C LEU A 154 20.33 2.27 2.88
N PRO A 155 20.65 3.54 3.22
CA PRO A 155 21.04 4.54 2.21
C PRO A 155 22.24 4.13 1.36
N TYR A 156 23.23 3.45 1.95
CA TYR A 156 24.42 2.97 1.24
C TYR A 156 24.08 1.79 0.32
N VAL A 157 23.22 0.88 0.77
CA VAL A 157 22.79 -0.28 -0.05
C VAL A 157 21.90 0.18 -1.22
N LEU A 158 21.11 1.24 -1.02
CA LEU A 158 20.31 1.88 -2.07
C LEU A 158 21.14 2.71 -3.04
N GLY A 159 22.32 3.20 -2.64
CA GLY A 159 23.23 3.93 -3.53
C GLY A 159 23.64 3.15 -4.78
N ASN A 160 23.52 1.81 -4.74
CA ASN A 160 23.80 0.92 -5.87
C ASN A 160 22.55 0.59 -6.71
N CYS A 161 21.43 1.28 -6.49
CA CYS A 161 20.18 1.05 -7.21
C CYS A 161 20.13 1.88 -8.50
N ALA A 162 19.73 1.25 -9.60
CA ALA A 162 19.41 1.95 -10.83
C ALA A 162 18.05 2.66 -10.70
N ILE A 163 17.88 3.76 -11.44
CA ILE A 163 16.66 4.58 -11.40
C ILE A 163 15.41 3.78 -11.78
N ASP A 164 15.56 2.78 -12.66
CA ASP A 164 14.44 1.96 -13.16
C ASP A 164 14.22 0.66 -12.38
N ASP A 165 14.94 0.42 -11.28
CA ASP A 165 14.69 -0.76 -10.45
C ASP A 165 13.32 -0.69 -9.78
N TYR A 166 12.64 -1.83 -9.65
CA TYR A 166 11.43 -1.96 -8.84
C TYR A 166 11.79 -2.54 -7.48
N ILE A 167 11.56 -1.75 -6.43
CA ILE A 167 12.03 -2.04 -5.07
C ILE A 167 10.86 -2.52 -4.21
N ILE A 168 10.99 -3.71 -3.63
CA ILE A 168 10.13 -4.19 -2.54
C ILE A 168 10.87 -4.01 -1.22
N ILE A 169 10.24 -3.34 -0.27
CA ILE A 169 10.70 -3.26 1.12
C ILE A 169 10.00 -4.32 1.96
N ILE A 170 10.76 -5.02 2.80
CA ILE A 170 10.24 -5.95 3.80
C ILE A 170 10.72 -5.48 5.15
N ASP A 171 9.81 -5.20 6.05
CA ASP A 171 10.12 -4.64 7.36
C ASP A 171 9.10 -5.12 8.41
N ILE A 172 9.42 -4.91 9.68
CA ILE A 172 8.51 -5.16 10.79
C ILE A 172 8.08 -3.84 11.40
N ASN A 173 6.80 -3.73 11.73
CA ASN A 173 6.26 -2.55 12.39
C ASN A 173 5.57 -2.94 13.69
N ILE A 174 5.54 -2.02 14.64
CA ILE A 174 4.81 -2.17 15.90
C ILE A 174 3.69 -1.14 15.87
N GLU A 175 2.46 -1.61 16.08
CA GLU A 175 1.30 -0.72 16.09
C GLU A 175 0.54 -0.88 17.41
N ARG A 176 0.16 0.26 17.99
CA ARG A 176 -0.68 0.29 19.18
C ARG A 176 -2.07 -0.19 18.82
N SER A 177 -2.51 -1.30 19.40
CA SER A 177 -3.82 -1.86 19.13
C SER A 177 -4.46 -2.40 20.39
N ALA A 178 -5.77 -2.14 20.53
CA ALA A 178 -6.60 -2.81 21.54
C ALA A 178 -6.91 -4.27 21.16
N LYS A 179 -6.77 -4.62 19.88
CA LYS A 179 -6.92 -5.97 19.35
C LYS A 179 -5.53 -6.59 19.17
N PHE A 180 -5.29 -7.75 19.79
CA PHE A 180 -3.96 -8.40 19.84
C PHE A 180 -3.57 -9.12 18.54
N ASP A 181 -4.23 -8.83 17.42
CA ASP A 181 -4.01 -9.59 16.20
C ASP A 181 -2.89 -8.96 15.36
N SER A 182 -1.82 -9.73 15.18
CA SER A 182 -0.78 -9.39 14.22
C SER A 182 -1.21 -9.70 12.80
N MET A 183 -0.75 -8.88 11.86
CA MET A 183 -1.12 -9.00 10.46
C MET A 183 0.07 -8.71 9.55
N ILE A 184 0.08 -9.33 8.39
CA ILE A 184 0.97 -8.99 7.29
C ILE A 184 0.21 -8.02 6.39
N SER A 185 0.81 -6.88 6.11
CA SER A 185 0.22 -5.81 5.31
C SER A 185 1.05 -5.58 4.04
N ILE A 186 0.40 -5.43 2.90
CA ILE A 186 1.04 -5.00 1.65
C ILE A 186 0.58 -3.58 1.34
N ILE A 187 1.53 -2.66 1.33
CA ILE A 187 1.32 -1.25 1.02
C ILE A 187 1.90 -1.01 -0.38
N PRO A 188 1.08 -0.64 -1.38
CA PRO A 188 1.49 -0.45 -2.78
C PRO A 188 2.21 0.88 -3.00
N GLU A 189 3.21 1.10 -2.15
CA GLU A 189 3.84 2.38 -1.92
C GLU A 189 5.10 2.15 -1.04
N GLY A 190 6.14 2.99 -1.18
CA GLY A 190 7.35 2.90 -0.36
C GLY A 190 7.12 3.28 1.11
N ILE A 191 8.09 3.02 1.98
CA ILE A 191 8.07 3.44 3.40
C ILE A 191 9.17 4.46 3.69
N HIS A 192 9.03 5.16 4.82
CA HIS A 192 10.11 5.95 5.41
C HIS A 192 10.87 5.08 6.41
N PRO A 193 12.05 4.56 6.06
CA PRO A 193 12.80 3.66 6.94
C PRO A 193 13.23 4.42 8.20
N GLY A 194 13.01 3.83 9.38
CA GLY A 194 13.45 4.42 10.65
C GLY A 194 12.63 5.60 11.18
N ALA A 195 11.42 5.85 10.66
CA ALA A 195 10.52 6.87 11.19
C ALA A 195 10.19 6.65 12.69
N ALA A 196 10.07 5.39 13.12
CA ALA A 196 9.89 5.00 14.52
C ALA A 196 11.08 5.38 15.43
N PHE A 197 12.23 5.74 14.84
CA PHE A 197 13.44 6.16 15.53
C PHE A 197 13.83 7.62 15.23
N GLY A 198 12.90 8.43 14.71
CA GLY A 198 13.07 9.88 14.53
C GLY A 198 13.98 10.30 13.38
N LYS A 199 14.19 9.45 12.36
CA LYS A 199 15.03 9.77 11.19
C LYS A 199 14.18 10.21 9.98
N THR A 200 14.66 11.20 9.24
CA THR A 200 14.07 11.71 7.99
C THR A 200 14.82 11.18 6.78
N LEU A 201 14.66 9.89 6.49
CA LEU A 201 15.09 9.33 5.22
C LEU A 201 14.00 9.57 4.16
N PRO A 202 14.36 9.78 2.87
CA PRO A 202 13.37 9.86 1.80
C PRO A 202 12.58 8.55 1.72
N ARG A 203 11.37 8.63 1.17
CA ARG A 203 10.55 7.45 0.93
C ARG A 203 11.27 6.48 0.00
N VAL A 204 11.43 5.23 0.43
CA VAL A 204 12.11 4.19 -0.34
C VAL A 204 11.13 3.08 -0.68
N GLY A 205 11.18 2.61 -1.93
CA GLY A 205 10.42 1.45 -2.38
C GLY A 205 9.22 1.79 -3.24
N ASN A 206 8.82 0.82 -4.05
CA ASN A 206 7.58 0.87 -4.84
C ASN A 206 6.46 0.07 -4.16
N LEU A 207 6.82 -0.96 -3.39
CA LEU A 207 5.92 -1.82 -2.65
C LEU A 207 6.54 -2.13 -1.29
N SER A 208 5.74 -2.20 -0.24
CA SER A 208 6.22 -2.52 1.10
C SER A 208 5.39 -3.64 1.71
N ILE A 209 6.05 -4.64 2.27
CA ILE A 209 5.44 -5.76 2.97
C ILE A 209 5.84 -5.64 4.44
N LEU A 210 4.86 -5.32 5.28
CA LEU A 210 5.08 -5.08 6.70
C LEU A 210 4.47 -6.20 7.53
N PHE A 211 5.23 -6.76 8.45
CA PHE A 211 4.64 -7.54 9.53
C PHE A 211 4.32 -6.62 10.71
N THR A 212 3.04 -6.37 10.95
CA THR A 212 2.60 -5.50 12.05
C THR A 212 2.36 -6.32 13.31
N ILE A 213 3.14 -6.05 14.34
CA ILE A 213 2.92 -6.59 15.69
C ILE A 213 1.97 -5.67 16.45
N ALA A 214 0.81 -6.22 16.84
CA ALA A 214 -0.10 -5.53 17.73
C ALA A 214 0.52 -5.41 19.13
N GLN A 215 0.77 -4.19 19.57
CA GLN A 215 1.29 -3.87 20.88
C GLN A 215 0.15 -3.47 21.83
N PRO A 216 0.06 -4.09 23.01
CA PRO A 216 -0.92 -3.69 24.02
C PRO A 216 -0.63 -2.27 24.52
N ASN A 217 -1.68 -1.51 24.84
CA ASN A 217 -1.54 -0.13 25.32
C ASN A 217 -0.52 0.02 26.44
N ILE A 218 -0.42 -0.91 27.38
CA ILE A 218 0.49 -0.80 28.53
C ILE A 218 1.96 -0.65 28.10
N PHE A 219 2.34 -1.18 26.94
CA PHE A 219 3.73 -1.17 26.46
C PHE A 219 4.06 -0.01 25.51
N TYR A 220 3.13 0.90 25.17
CA TYR A 220 3.35 1.92 24.13
C TYR A 220 4.59 2.81 24.37
N LYS A 221 4.99 3.01 25.62
CA LYS A 221 6.18 3.81 26.00
C LYS A 221 7.51 3.08 25.73
N TYR A 222 7.49 1.77 25.48
CA TYR A 222 8.67 0.92 25.38
C TYR A 222 8.62 -0.01 24.15
N PRO A 223 8.51 0.53 22.92
CA PRO A 223 8.39 -0.28 21.71
C PRO A 223 9.60 -1.20 21.49
N ARG A 224 10.82 -0.72 21.77
CA ARG A 224 12.06 -1.50 21.62
C ARG A 224 12.16 -2.67 22.60
N THR A 225 11.71 -2.47 23.84
CA THR A 225 11.64 -3.56 24.81
C THR A 225 10.58 -4.57 24.43
N PHE A 226 9.42 -4.11 23.96
CA PHE A 226 8.33 -4.99 23.57
C PHE A 226 8.69 -5.88 22.40
N ILE A 227 9.28 -5.34 21.32
CA ILE A 227 9.68 -6.16 20.16
C ILE A 227 10.68 -7.25 20.53
N SER A 228 11.61 -6.96 21.46
CA SER A 228 12.57 -7.95 21.96
C SER A 228 11.95 -9.13 22.71
N GLN A 229 10.70 -8.98 23.17
CA GLN A 229 9.93 -10.02 23.88
C GLN A 229 8.93 -10.75 22.98
N VAL A 230 8.80 -10.34 21.71
CA VAL A 230 7.89 -11.03 20.77
C VAL A 230 8.41 -12.45 20.54
N CYS A 231 7.48 -13.42 20.57
CA CYS A 231 7.79 -14.83 20.35
C CYS A 231 8.52 -15.03 19.01
N SER A 232 9.74 -15.59 19.05
CA SER A 232 10.55 -15.84 17.86
C SER A 232 9.86 -16.74 16.84
N GLN A 233 9.05 -17.71 17.30
CA GLN A 233 8.29 -18.59 16.41
C GLN A 233 7.30 -17.79 15.56
N LYS A 234 6.62 -16.81 16.17
CA LYS A 234 5.67 -15.93 15.47
C LYS A 234 6.35 -15.13 14.36
N ILE A 235 7.56 -14.63 14.61
CA ILE A 235 8.37 -13.93 13.60
C ILE A 235 8.76 -14.88 12.47
N TYR A 236 9.23 -16.07 12.83
CA TYR A 236 9.66 -17.09 11.88
C TYR A 236 8.52 -17.56 10.97
N ASP A 237 7.34 -17.82 11.54
CA ASP A 237 6.15 -18.25 10.80
C ASP A 237 5.70 -17.17 9.81
N ALA A 238 5.63 -15.92 10.26
CA ALA A 238 5.29 -14.79 9.40
C ALA A 238 6.32 -14.61 8.27
N ALA A 239 7.62 -14.75 8.58
CA ALA A 239 8.68 -14.67 7.58
C ALA A 239 8.54 -15.79 6.53
N GLY A 240 8.23 -17.02 6.96
CA GLY A 240 7.97 -18.15 6.07
C GLY A 240 6.80 -17.91 5.13
N ILE A 241 5.71 -17.31 5.63
CA ILE A 241 4.54 -16.94 4.82
C ILE A 241 4.91 -15.93 3.74
N VAL A 242 5.63 -14.86 4.09
CA VAL A 242 6.05 -13.82 3.13
C VAL A 242 7.04 -14.39 2.12
N ALA A 243 8.04 -15.17 2.57
CA ALA A 243 9.01 -15.80 1.69
C ALA A 243 8.32 -16.76 0.70
N GLN A 244 7.33 -17.55 1.15
CA GLN A 244 6.56 -18.42 0.27
C GLN A 244 5.70 -17.63 -0.74
N ALA A 245 5.11 -16.50 -0.31
CA ALA A 245 4.33 -15.65 -1.20
C ALA A 245 5.22 -15.03 -2.31
N LEU A 246 6.39 -14.50 -1.94
CA LEU A 246 7.33 -13.87 -2.87
C LEU A 246 7.99 -14.88 -3.81
N ASP A 247 8.36 -16.05 -3.30
CA ASP A 247 8.89 -17.15 -4.12
C ASP A 247 7.95 -17.49 -5.29
N ARG A 248 6.64 -17.60 -5.03
CA ARG A 248 5.62 -17.82 -6.08
C ARG A 248 5.49 -16.68 -7.09
N VAL A 249 5.79 -15.45 -6.67
CA VAL A 249 5.74 -14.28 -7.55
C VAL A 249 6.97 -14.23 -8.43
N ILE A 250 8.16 -14.45 -7.86
CA ILE A 250 9.44 -14.40 -8.57
C ILE A 250 9.54 -15.57 -9.55
N ALA A 251 9.20 -16.79 -9.14
CA ALA A 251 9.21 -17.96 -10.02
C ALA A 251 8.28 -17.78 -11.24
N GLY A 252 7.08 -17.23 -11.03
CA GLY A 252 6.15 -16.97 -12.14
C GLY A 252 6.58 -15.85 -13.09
N LYS A 253 7.47 -14.94 -12.68
CA LYS A 253 8.03 -13.91 -13.56
C LYS A 253 9.00 -14.52 -14.59
N GLY A 254 9.73 -15.56 -14.20
CA GLY A 254 10.64 -16.29 -15.10
C GLY A 254 9.92 -16.94 -16.27
N GLU A 255 8.75 -17.55 -16.02
CA GLU A 255 7.93 -18.17 -17.07
C GLU A 255 7.38 -17.13 -18.07
N SER A 256 6.88 -15.99 -17.57
CA SER A 256 6.28 -14.95 -18.42
C SER A 256 7.28 -14.20 -19.31
N GLN A 257 8.58 -14.20 -18.98
CA GLN A 257 9.62 -13.60 -19.81
C GLN A 257 10.06 -14.51 -20.96
N ILE A 258 9.90 -15.83 -20.82
CA ILE A 258 10.24 -16.81 -21.87
C ILE A 258 9.20 -16.75 -22.99
N ASP A 259 7.91 -16.59 -22.66
CA ASP A 259 6.81 -16.52 -23.64
C ASP A 259 6.77 -15.20 -24.44
N ALA A 260 7.39 -14.13 -23.94
CA ALA A 260 7.42 -12.81 -24.60
C ALA A 260 8.67 -12.61 -25.48
N GLY A 261 9.62 -13.56 -25.46
CA GLY A 261 10.85 -13.55 -26.26
C GLY A 261 10.89 -14.60 -27.37
N ALA A 262 9.80 -15.36 -27.56
CA ALA A 262 9.57 -16.28 -28.68
C ALA A 262 8.69 -15.63 -29.75
#